data_AF-A0A538KYV6-F1
#
_entry.id   AF-A0A538KYV6-F1
#
_cell.length_a   1.000
_cell.length_b   1.000
_cell.length_c   1.000
_cell.angle_alpha   90.00
_cell.angle_beta   90.00
_cell.angle_gamma   90.00
#
_symmetry.space_group_name_H-M   'P 1'
#
loop_
_entity.id
_entity.type
_entity.pdbx_description
1 polymer ?
#
loop_
_entity_poly.entity_id
_entity_poly.type
_entity_poly.pdbx_seq_one_letter_code
_entity_poly.pdbx_strand_id
1 'polypeptide(L)' 'VNEELDGSGRILVRASGTEPVVRVLAEAENPLKAQELCARISALVTRELG' A
#
# COMPACT_ATOMS: atom_id res chain seq x y z
N VAL A 1 -4.80 -0.49 9.43
CA VAL A 1 -4.85 0.35 8.21
C VAL A 1 -6.14 0.16 7.42
N ASN A 2 -6.46 -1.02 6.85
CA ASN A 2 -7.72 -1.14 6.10
C ASN A 2 -8.97 -0.90 6.95
N GLU A 3 -8.98 -1.31 8.22
CA GLU A 3 -10.05 -0.99 9.17
C GLU A 3 -10.16 0.53 9.44
N GLU A 4 -9.02 1.25 9.47
CA GLU A 4 -9.00 2.72 9.63
C GLU A 4 -9.61 3.45 8.43
N LEU A 5 -9.65 2.79 7.26
CA LEU A 5 -10.21 3.38 6.05
C LEU A 5 -11.73 3.23 5.97
N ASP A 6 -12.37 2.37 6.79
CA ASP A 6 -13.82 2.25 6.93
C ASP A 6 -14.62 2.34 5.60
N GLY A 7 -14.15 1.64 4.57
CA GLY A 7 -14.80 1.62 3.25
C GLY A 7 -14.51 2.82 2.32
N SER A 8 -13.86 3.89 2.82
CA SER A 8 -13.40 5.04 2.01
C SER A 8 -12.16 4.74 1.15
N GLY A 9 -11.59 3.55 1.30
CA GLY A 9 -10.43 3.10 0.56
C GLY A 9 -9.99 1.69 0.94
N ARG A 10 -8.95 1.21 0.27
CA ARG A 10 -8.37 -0.11 0.49
C ARG A 10 -6.90 -0.12 0.12
N ILE A 11 -6.11 -0.85 0.89
CA ILE A 11 -4.72 -1.16 0.58
C ILE A 11 -4.58 -2.66 0.34
N LEU A 12 -3.86 -3.02 -0.72
CA LEU A 12 -3.44 -4.37 -1.05
C LEU A 12 -1.91 -4.43 -1.14
N VAL A 13 -1.33 -5.38 -0.43
CA VAL A 13 0.11 -5.69 -0.51
C VAL A 13 0.26 -7.13 -0.99
N ARG A 14 1.11 -7.35 -1.98
CA ARG A 14 1.44 -8.70 -2.46
C ARG A 14 2.90 -8.80 -2.91
N ALA A 15 3.53 -9.94 -2.65
CA ALA A 15 4.79 -10.28 -3.30
C ALA A 15 4.56 -10.55 -4.81
N SER A 16 5.56 -10.26 -5.63
CA SER A 16 5.60 -10.77 -6.99
C SER A 16 6.04 -12.24 -6.98
N GLY A 17 5.39 -13.08 -7.79
CA GLY A 17 5.76 -14.50 -7.89
C GLY A 17 6.95 -14.77 -8.82
N THR A 18 7.29 -13.81 -9.69
CA THR A 18 8.27 -13.99 -10.77
C THR A 18 9.41 -12.99 -10.73
N GLU A 19 9.36 -12.02 -9.81
CA GLU A 19 10.35 -10.94 -9.70
C GLU A 19 10.62 -10.67 -8.21
N PRO A 20 11.83 -10.21 -7.83
CA PRO A 20 12.16 -9.90 -6.43
C PRO A 20 11.60 -8.53 -6.02
N VAL A 21 10.28 -8.34 -6.12
CA VAL A 21 9.61 -7.07 -5.81
C VAL A 21 8.32 -7.29 -5.01
N VAL A 22 7.97 -6.33 -4.17
CA VAL A 22 6.67 -6.25 -3.48
C VAL A 22 5.83 -5.17 -4.14
N ARG A 23 4.57 -5.49 -4.45
CA ARG A 23 3.61 -4.55 -5.03
C ARG A 23 2.68 -4.03 -3.93
N VAL A 24 2.57 -2.71 -3.85
CA VAL A 24 1.66 -1.99 -2.96
C VAL A 24 0.67 -1.21 -3.82
N LEU A 25 -0.62 -1.44 -3.61
CA LEU A 25 -1.71 -0.70 -4.25
C LEU A 25 -2.57 -0.08 -3.16
N ALA A 26 -2.97 1.17 -3.34
CA ALA A 26 -3.94 1.83 -2.50
C ALA A 26 -5.02 2.49 -3.37
N GLU A 27 -6.26 2.35 -2.94
CA GLU A 27 -7.43 3.03 -3.47
C GLU A 27 -7.96 3.98 -2.39
N ALA A 28 -8.35 5.19 -2.81
CA ALA A 28 -8.95 6.21 -1.95
C ALA A 28 -9.81 7.17 -2.80
N GLU A 29 -10.64 7.97 -2.14
CA GLU A 29 -11.54 8.94 -2.80
C GLU A 29 -10.80 9.99 -3.66
N ASN A 30 -9.53 10.26 -3.37
CA ASN A 30 -8.73 11.18 -4.16
C ASN A 30 -7.28 10.68 -4.41
N PRO A 31 -6.64 11.11 -5.51
CA PRO A 31 -5.32 10.61 -5.90
C PRO A 31 -4.22 10.92 -4.89
N LEU A 32 -4.24 12.09 -4.25
CA LEU A 32 -3.23 12.46 -3.25
C LEU A 32 -3.29 11.51 -2.05
N LYS A 33 -4.50 11.18 -1.59
CA LYS A 33 -4.68 10.24 -0.48
C LYS A 33 -4.21 8.83 -0.85
N ALA A 34 -4.52 8.35 -2.06
CA ALA A 34 -4.04 7.07 -2.54
C ALA A 34 -2.50 7.03 -2.58
N GLN A 35 -1.86 8.11 -3.05
CA GLN A 35 -0.42 8.24 -3.09
C GLN A 35 0.21 8.24 -1.68
N GLU A 36 -0.37 8.98 -0.73
CA GLU A 36 0.06 8.98 0.68
C GLU A 36 0.00 7.59 1.31
N LEU A 37 -1.11 6.87 1.09
CA LEU A 37 -1.29 5.52 1.61
C LEU A 37 -0.27 4.55 1.01
N CYS A 38 -0.05 4.61 -0.31
CA CYS A 38 1.00 3.84 -0.97
C CYS A 38 2.38 4.17 -0.40
N ALA A 39 2.73 5.44 -0.23
CA ALA A 39 4.03 5.86 0.28
C ALA A 39 4.27 5.37 1.73
N ARG A 40 3.26 5.52 2.61
CA ARG A 40 3.31 5.05 4.00
C ARG A 40 3.58 3.55 4.08
N ILE A 41 2.89 2.76 3.25
CA ILE A 41 3.01 1.30 3.29
C ILE A 41 4.29 0.83 2.60
N SER A 42 4.68 1.43 1.49
CA SER A 42 5.98 1.13 0.85
C SER A 42 7.14 1.41 1.79
N ALA A 43 7.11 2.53 2.54
CA ALA A 43 8.15 2.84 3.53
C ALA A 43 8.22 1.79 4.65
N LEU A 44 7.06 1.30 5.14
CA LEU A 44 7.01 0.20 6.10
C LEU A 44 7.62 -1.08 5.52
N VAL A 45 7.20 -1.49 4.32
CA VAL A 45 7.71 -2.69 3.65
C VAL A 45 9.22 -2.61 3.46
N THR A 46 9.74 -1.47 2.99
CA THR A 46 11.18 -1.25 2.83
C THR A 46 11.94 -1.33 4.16
N ARG A 47 11.35 -0.87 5.27
CA ARG A 47 11.98 -0.97 6.59
C ARG A 47 12.05 -2.41 7.11
N GLU A 48 11.01 -3.22 6.86
CA GLU A 48 10.94 -4.58 7.40
C GLU A 48 11.61 -5.63 6.51
N LEU A 49 11.71 -5.39 5.20
CA LEU A 49 12.29 -6.32 4.22
C LEU A 49 13.63 -5.84 3.63
N GLY A 50 14.12 -4.68 4.09
CA GLY A 50 15.42 -4.11 3.75
C GLY A 50 16.50 -4.51 4.74
#